data_AF-A0A2U2PAY9-F1
#
_entry.id   AF-A0A2U2PAY9-F1
#
_cell.length_a   1.000
_cell.length_b   1.000
_cell.length_c   1.000
_cell.angle_alpha   90.00
_cell.angle_beta   90.00
_cell.angle_gamma   90.00
#
_symmetry.space_group_name_H-M   'P 1'
#
loop_
_entity.id
_entity.type
_entity.pdbx_description
1 polymer ?
#
loop_
_entity_poly.entity_id
_entity_poly.type
_entity_poly.pdbx_seq_one_letter_code
_entity_poly.pdbx_strand_id
1 'polypeptide(L)' 'MANDFIKEKQFEMKLIEIYRQHPWLGDEISQQEFICLFPMHYKNGNPQRPEKPAEVDLDRDTFLKVLVAFKSSFS' A
#
# COMPACT_ATOMS: atom_id res chain seq x y z
N MET A 1 4.92 8.46 17.69
CA MET A 1 5.76 7.24 17.66
C MET A 1 4.89 5.97 17.75
N ALA A 2 4.28 5.60 18.88
CA ALA A 2 3.49 4.35 18.95
C ALA A 2 2.26 4.32 18.01
N ASN A 3 1.61 5.46 17.80
CA ASN A 3 0.46 5.57 16.90
C ASN A 3 0.83 5.36 15.43
N ASP A 4 2.05 5.77 15.04
CA ASP A 4 2.53 5.68 13.67
C ASP A 4 2.76 4.22 13.27
N PHE A 5 3.37 3.42 14.16
CA PHE A 5 3.54 1.97 13.97
C PHE A 5 2.21 1.23 13.81
N ILE A 6 1.17 1.61 14.56
CA ILE A 6 -0.15 0.98 14.44
C ILE A 6 -0.77 1.31 13.08
N LYS A 7 -0.69 2.57 12.64
CA LYS A 7 -1.21 3.01 11.34
C LYS A 7 -0.47 2.36 10.17
N GLU A 8 0.85 2.23 10.27
CA GLU A 8 1.66 1.49 9.29
C GLU A 8 1.24 0.03 9.19
N LYS A 9 1.06 -0.66 10.32
CA LYS A 9 0.59 -2.05 10.32
C LYS A 9 -0.82 -2.20 9.77
N GLN A 10 -1.72 -1.25 10.05
CA GLN A 10 -3.04 -1.24 9.45
C GLN A 10 -2.98 -1.04 7.93
N PHE A 11 -2.07 -0.20 7.44
CA PHE A 11 -1.86 -0.02 6.01
C PHE A 11 -1.29 -1.29 5.36
N GLU A 12 -0.28 -1.93 5.96
CA GLU A 12 0.29 -3.20 5.51
C GLU A 12 -0.78 -4.30 5.43
N MET A 13 -1.65 -4.43 6.44
CA MET A 13 -2.76 -5.38 6.43
C MET A 13 -3.74 -5.14 5.27
N LYS A 14 -4.03 -3.87 4.95
CA LYS A 14 -4.90 -3.55 3.80
C LYS A 14 -4.22 -3.83 2.46
N LEU A 15 -2.91 -3.62 2.34
CA LEU A 15 -2.16 -4.03 1.14
C LEU A 15 -2.26 -5.54 0.93
N ILE A 16 -2.13 -6.33 2.00
CA ILE A 16 -2.32 -7.79 1.95
C ILE A 16 -3.73 -8.15 1.49
N GLU A 17 -4.75 -7.46 2.01
CA GLU A 17 -6.14 -7.68 1.59
C GLU A 17 -6.36 -7.36 0.11
N ILE A 18 -5.82 -6.23 -0.37
CA ILE A 18 -5.86 -5.86 -1.78
C ILE A 18 -5.20 -6.94 -2.62
N TYR A 19 -4.00 -7.39 -2.24
CA TYR A 19 -3.29 -8.44 -2.98
C TYR A 19 -4.13 -9.72 -3.11
N ARG A 20 -4.73 -10.18 -2.02
CA ARG A 20 -5.58 -11.38 -2.01
C ARG A 20 -6.86 -11.25 -2.83
N GLN A 21 -7.39 -10.04 -2.99
CA GLN A 21 -8.59 -9.77 -3.79
C GLN A 21 -8.31 -9.71 -5.30
N HIS A 22 -7.04 -9.68 -5.72
CA HIS A 22 -6.65 -9.55 -7.12
C HIS A 22 -5.67 -10.68 -7.48
N PRO A 23 -6.18 -11.87 -7.84
CA PRO A 23 -5.33 -13.04 -8.12
C PRO A 23 -4.26 -12.79 -9.17
N TRP A 24 -4.55 -11.92 -10.16
CA TRP A 24 -3.61 -11.56 -11.23
C TRP A 24 -2.29 -10.95 -10.69
N LEU A 25 -2.31 -10.29 -9.52
CA LEU A 25 -1.09 -9.79 -8.90
C LEU A 25 -0.14 -10.93 -8.52
N GLY A 26 -0.68 -12.10 -8.17
CA GLY A 26 0.10 -13.28 -7.82
C GLY A 26 0.79 -13.95 -9.00
N ASP A 27 0.36 -13.66 -10.23
CA ASP A 27 1.02 -14.11 -11.44
C ASP A 27 2.21 -13.21 -11.82
N GLU A 28 2.23 -11.96 -11.33
CA GLU A 28 3.25 -10.94 -11.63
C GLU A 28 4.31 -10.84 -10.52
N ILE A 29 3.89 -10.77 -9.26
CA ILE A 29 4.75 -10.48 -8.10
C ILE A 29 4.27 -11.20 -6.84
N SER A 30 5.17 -11.46 -5.90
CA SER A 30 4.79 -11.98 -4.59
C SER A 30 4.07 -10.92 -3.74
N GLN A 31 3.32 -11.37 -2.73
CA GLN A 31 2.66 -10.48 -1.77
C GLN A 31 3.66 -9.53 -1.09
N GLN A 32 4.86 -10.02 -0.78
CA GLN A 32 5.89 -9.21 -0.12
C GLN A 32 6.44 -8.15 -1.06
N GLU A 33 6.69 -8.50 -2.32
CA GLU A 33 7.08 -7.53 -3.35
C GLU A 33 6.01 -6.46 -3.54
N PHE A 34 4.74 -6.84 -3.61
CA PHE A 34 3.63 -5.89 -3.69
C PHE A 34 3.61 -4.89 -2.53
N ILE A 35 3.85 -5.35 -1.30
CA ILE A 35 3.95 -4.46 -0.14
C ILE A 35 5.15 -3.51 -0.29
N CYS A 36 6.29 -4.01 -0.77
CA CYS A 36 7.49 -3.23 -1.00
C CYS A 36 7.34 -2.16 -2.08
N LEU A 37 6.37 -2.27 -2.99
CA LEU A 37 6.05 -1.21 -3.97
C LEU A 37 5.48 0.06 -3.32
N PHE A 38 4.99 -0.02 -2.08
CA PHE A 38 4.37 1.10 -1.38
C PHE A 38 5.08 1.40 -0.05
N PRO A 39 6.35 1.82 -0.10
CA PRO A 39 7.08 2.19 1.10
C PRO A 39 6.42 3.38 1.82
N MET A 40 6.45 3.35 3.15
CA MET A 40 5.95 4.46 3.96
C MET A 40 6.99 5.56 4.07
N HIS A 41 6.60 6.75 3.64
CA HIS A 41 7.41 7.95 3.72
C HIS A 41 6.73 8.98 4.63
N TYR A 42 7.53 9.67 5.44
CA TYR A 42 7.07 10.72 6.32
C TYR A 42 7.78 12.03 5.98
N LYS A 43 7.02 13.11 5.90
CA LYS A 43 7.55 14.48 5.73
C LYS A 43 6.98 15.37 6.81
N ASN A 44 7.83 15.93 7.66
CA ASN A 44 7.44 16.76 8.81
C ASN A 44 6.41 16.08 9.72
N GLY A 45 6.59 14.77 9.97
CA GLY A 45 5.68 13.97 10.80
C GLY A 45 4.37 13.56 10.12
N ASN A 46 4.15 13.92 8.85
CA ASN A 46 2.95 13.54 8.11
C ASN A 46 3.24 12.41 7.11
N PRO A 47 2.45 11.32 7.10
CA PRO A 47 2.60 10.25 6.14
C PRO A 47 2.32 10.78 4.74
N GLN A 48 3.19 10.43 3.79
CA GLN A 48 3.09 10.84 2.40
C GLN A 48 2.29 9.83 1.61
N ARG A 49 1.45 10.35 0.71
CA ARG A 49 0.64 9.53 -0.18
C ARG A 49 1.55 8.63 -1.04
N PRO A 50 1.23 7.33 -1.19
CA PRO A 50 1.98 6.45 -2.07
C PRO A 50 1.89 6.90 -3.53
N GLU A 51 2.99 6.72 -4.26
CA GLU A 51 3.06 6.96 -5.70
C GLU A 51 2.79 5.66 -6.48
N LYS A 52 2.43 5.77 -7.76
CA LYS A 52 2.25 4.59 -8.60
C LYS A 52 3.63 3.97 -8.85
N PRO A 53 3.83 2.67 -8.56
CA PRO A 53 5.12 2.03 -8.81
C PRO A 53 5.43 2.04 -10.30
N ALA A 54 6.69 2.33 -10.64
CA ALA A 54 7.17 2.32 -12.03
C ALA A 54 7.53 0.89 -12.50
N GLU A 55 7.80 -0.01 -11.56
CA GLU A 55 8.33 -1.36 -11.81
C GLU A 55 7.25 -2.37 -12.18
N VAL A 56 5.98 -2.07 -11.89
CA VAL A 56 4.84 -2.98 -12.09
C VAL A 56 3.73 -2.22 -12.78
N ASP A 57 3.14 -2.82 -13.82
CA ASP A 57 1.97 -2.25 -14.48
C ASP A 57 0.71 -2.46 -13.65
N LEU A 58 0.62 -1.70 -12.56
CA LEU A 58 -0.52 -1.73 -11.70
C LEU A 58 -1.71 -1.04 -12.37
N ASP A 59 -2.80 -1.77 -12.57
CA ASP A 59 -4.01 -1.19 -13.12
C ASP A 59 -4.53 -0.05 -12.21
N ARG A 60 -5.29 0.86 -12.84
CA ARG A 60 -5.76 2.07 -12.16
C ARG A 60 -6.66 1.75 -10.97
N ASP A 61 -7.51 0.73 -11.06
CA ASP A 61 -8.46 0.37 -10.01
C ASP A 61 -7.73 -0.19 -8.79
N THR A 62 -6.75 -1.06 -9.00
CA THR A 62 -5.89 -1.59 -7.93
C THR A 62 -5.09 -0.46 -7.27
N PHE A 63 -4.52 0.45 -8.04
CA PHE A 63 -3.83 1.62 -7.47
C PHE A 63 -4.78 2.52 -6.65
N LEU A 64 -6.00 2.74 -7.13
CA LEU A 64 -7.00 3.51 -6.39
C LEU A 64 -7.36 2.85 -5.06
N LYS A 65 -7.46 1.52 -5.01
CA LYS A 65 -7.68 0.79 -3.76
C LYS A 65 -6.53 1.00 -2.76
N VAL A 66 -5.29 1.03 -3.22
CA VAL A 66 -4.12 1.34 -2.37
C VAL A 66 -4.23 2.75 -1.78
N LEU A 67 -4.63 3.73 -2.59
CA LEU A 67 -4.80 5.11 -2.13
C LEU A 67 -5.93 5.25 -1.11
N VAL A 68 -7.04 4.52 -1.30
CA VAL A 68 -8.15 4.46 -0.33
C VAL A 68 -7.68 3.80 0.97
N ALA A 69 -6.94 2.70 0.88
CA ALA A 69 -6.36 2.03 2.04
C ALA A 69 -5.45 2.96 2.84
N PHE A 70 -4.58 3.70 2.17
CA PHE A 70 -3.71 4.70 2.78
C PHE A 70 -4.53 5.77 3.51
N LYS A 71 -5.48 6.40 2.82
CA LYS A 71 -6.33 7.43 3.42
C LYS A 71 -7.06 6.90 4.65
N SER A 72 -7.59 5.68 4.58
CA SER A 72 -8.34 5.08 5.70
C SER A 72 -7.46 4.70 6.89
N SER A 73 -6.18 4.39 6.70
CA SER A 73 -5.25 4.04 7.79
C SER A 73 -4.63 5.28 8.45
N PHE A 74 -4.48 6.38 7.71
CA PHE A 74 -3.79 7.58 8.18
C PHE A 74 -4.69 8.78 8.48
N SER A 75 -6.00 8.67 8.23
CA SER A 75 -6.99 9.68 8.63
C SER A 75 -7.17 9.81 10.14
#